data_AF-A0A520AKR8-F1
#
_entry.id   AF-A0A520AKR8-F1
#
_cell.length_a   1.000
_cell.length_b   1.000
_cell.length_c   1.000
_cell.angle_alpha   90.00
_cell.angle_beta   90.00
_cell.angle_gamma   90.00
#
_symmetry.space_group_name_H-M   'P 1'
#
loop_
_entity.id
_entity.type
_entity.pdbx_description
1 polymer ?
#
loop_
_entity_poly.entity_id
_entity_poly.type
_entity_poly.pdbx_seq_one_letter_code
_entity_poly.pdbx_strand_id
1 'polypeptide(L)'
;MLLIGFALLLLLVITFFNRYKLKRKLEQQTELLNIRNNISKDLHDEIGSTLTSINILSMVSQQAIDKDTAEVKIMLQKISSQSKTIQQSISDIVWSIQPYNEKIENLAIRMREFATQTLEPLHISLSFDADQELEKLSLTIEYRKEILLIYKEALTNISKHAGADTVNINFYKTGKDTAQLTITDNGTWKGETSGTGLRSMSERALAIQSELIINNNQKGTQLQLIINLP
;
A
#
# COMPACT_ATOMS: atom_id res chain seq x y z
N MET A 1 45.63 16.21 41.46
CA MET A 1 45.42 14.95 40.69
C MET A 1 43.94 14.57 40.62
N LEU A 2 43.24 14.32 41.74
CA LEU A 2 41.82 13.91 41.77
C LEU A 2 40.84 14.90 41.08
N LEU A 3 40.96 16.20 41.35
CA LEU A 3 40.12 17.24 40.74
C LEU A 3 40.27 17.30 39.21
N ILE A 4 41.49 17.10 38.70
CA ILE A 4 41.78 17.10 37.27
C ILE A 4 41.16 15.85 36.61
N GLY A 5 41.28 14.68 37.26
CA GLY A 5 40.64 13.45 36.80
C GLY A 5 39.11 13.57 36.76
N PHE A 6 38.50 14.20 37.77
CA PHE A 6 37.06 14.45 37.81
C PHE A 6 36.60 15.43 36.72
N ALA A 7 37.34 16.51 36.48
CA ALA A 7 37.06 17.46 35.41
C ALA A 7 37.17 16.81 34.02
N LEU A 8 38.18 15.95 33.81
CA LEU A 8 38.34 15.18 32.57
C LEU A 8 37.21 14.18 32.37
N LEU A 9 36.78 13.48 33.43
CA LEU A 9 35.64 12.56 33.38
C LEU A 9 34.34 13.30 33.02
N LEU A 10 34.07 14.45 33.65
CA LEU A 10 32.92 15.29 33.33
C LEU A 10 32.93 15.74 31.86
N LEU A 11 34.09 16.15 31.36
CA LEU A 11 34.25 16.58 29.96
C LEU A 11 34.01 15.41 29.00
N LEU A 12 34.48 14.20 29.31
CA LEU A 12 34.20 12.99 28.55
C LEU A 12 32.70 12.66 28.53
N VAL A 13 32.02 12.74 29.68
CA VAL A 13 30.57 12.48 29.76
C VAL A 13 29.77 13.50 28.96
N ILE A 14 30.10 14.79 29.08
CA ILE A 14 29.43 15.87 28.32
C ILE A 14 29.65 15.70 26.82
N THR A 15 30.88 15.42 26.38
CA THR A 15 31.19 15.22 24.96
C THR A 15 30.52 13.97 24.41
N PHE A 16 30.48 12.88 25.18
CA PHE A 16 29.75 11.66 24.81
C PHE A 16 28.25 11.93 24.68
N PHE A 17 27.64 12.61 25.64
CA PHE A 17 26.22 12.95 25.63
C PHE A 17 25.86 13.88 24.45
N ASN A 18 26.70 14.88 24.17
CA ASN A 18 26.52 15.77 23.03
C ASN A 18 26.66 15.03 21.69
N ARG A 19 27.63 14.11 21.56
CA ARG A 19 27.80 13.26 20.37
C ARG A 19 26.61 12.34 20.17
N TYR A 20 26.12 11.70 21.24
CA TYR A 20 24.94 10.86 21.20
C TYR A 20 23.70 11.64 20.73
N LYS A 21 23.48 12.84 21.28
CA LYS A 21 22.37 13.72 20.89
C LYS A 21 22.48 14.19 19.44
N LEU A 22 23.68 14.54 18.98
CA LEU A 22 23.92 14.93 17.59
C LEU A 22 23.68 13.77 16.62
N LYS A 23 24.16 12.57 16.96
CA LYS A 23 23.94 11.36 16.15
C LYS A 23 22.45 11.08 15.99
N ARG A 24 21.68 11.10 17.08
CA ARG A 24 20.22 10.92 17.03
C ARG A 24 19.51 11.96 16.17
N LYS A 25 19.94 13.23 16.25
CA LYS A 25 19.36 14.30 15.43
C LYS A 25 19.66 14.10 13.94
N LEU A 26 20.87 13.64 13.62
CA LEU A 26 21.25 13.30 12.24
C LEU A 26 20.43 12.10 11.72
N GLU A 27 20.29 11.04 12.52
CA GLU A 27 19.46 9.87 12.18
C GLU A 27 18.01 10.28 11.86
N GLN A 28 17.39 11.12 12.71
CA GLN A 28 16.05 11.65 12.47
C GLN A 28 15.96 12.52 11.20
N GLN A 29 16.98 13.34 10.91
CA GLN A 29 17.03 14.14 9.70
C GLN A 29 17.17 13.27 8.45
N THR A 30 18.00 12.24 8.51
CA THR A 30 18.17 11.28 7.41
C THR A 30 16.87 10.51 7.16
N GLU A 31 16.20 10.05 8.21
CA GLU A 31 14.90 9.37 8.11
C GLU A 31 13.84 10.29 7.47
N LEU A 32 13.75 11.54 7.92
CA LEU A 32 12.83 12.52 7.34
C LEU A 32 13.13 12.81 5.86
N LEU A 33 14.41 12.89 5.49
CA LEU A 33 14.82 13.07 4.10
C LEU A 33 14.46 11.85 3.24
N ASN A 34 14.64 10.64 3.77
CA ASN A 34 14.25 9.42 3.08
C ASN A 34 12.74 9.36 2.85
N ILE A 35 11.94 9.65 3.87
CA ILE A 35 10.47 9.72 3.74
C ILE A 35 10.08 10.76 2.68
N ARG A 36 10.68 11.96 2.73
CA ARG A 36 10.40 13.02 1.75
C ARG A 36 10.76 12.59 0.32
N ASN A 37 11.89 11.94 0.12
CA ASN A 37 12.32 11.46 -1.18
C ASN A 37 11.41 10.34 -1.70
N ASN A 38 11.04 9.40 -0.84
CA ASN A 38 10.11 8.31 -1.18
C ASN A 38 8.75 8.86 -1.60
N ILE A 39 8.17 9.77 -0.82
CA ILE A 39 6.93 10.47 -1.19
C ILE A 39 7.11 11.19 -2.53
N SER A 40 8.21 11.93 -2.72
CA SER A 40 8.42 12.69 -3.97
C SER A 40 8.50 11.77 -5.20
N LYS A 41 9.15 10.61 -5.05
CA LYS A 41 9.22 9.59 -6.09
C LYS A 41 7.85 8.99 -6.39
N ASP A 42 7.11 8.58 -5.36
CA ASP A 42 5.76 8.02 -5.52
C ASP A 42 4.81 9.00 -6.23
N LEU A 43 4.86 10.29 -5.85
CA LEU A 43 4.10 11.33 -6.52
C LEU A 43 4.56 11.51 -7.98
N HIS A 44 5.86 11.46 -8.27
CA HIS A 44 6.33 11.64 -9.64
C HIS A 44 5.93 10.48 -10.56
N ASP A 45 6.13 9.23 -10.12
CA ASP A 45 5.97 8.05 -10.95
C ASP A 45 4.48 7.72 -11.20
N GLU A 46 3.67 7.67 -10.14
CA GLU A 46 2.28 7.20 -10.21
C GLU A 46 1.31 8.32 -10.62
N ILE A 47 1.48 9.51 -10.04
CA ILE A 47 0.57 10.64 -10.28
C ILE A 47 0.96 11.39 -11.55
N GLY A 48 2.26 11.59 -11.78
CA GLY A 48 2.76 12.32 -12.95
C GLY A 48 2.30 11.68 -14.27
N SER A 49 2.52 10.37 -14.42
CA SER A 49 2.12 9.62 -15.61
C SER A 49 0.60 9.66 -15.84
N THR A 50 -0.18 9.50 -14.77
CA THR A 50 -1.65 9.52 -14.85
C THR A 50 -2.18 10.92 -15.18
N LEU A 51 -1.61 12.00 -14.63
CA LEU A 51 -1.98 13.37 -15.01
C LEU A 51 -1.64 13.69 -16.46
N THR A 52 -0.48 13.23 -16.96
CA THR A 52 -0.15 13.35 -18.39
C THR A 52 -1.19 12.66 -19.24
N SER A 53 -1.62 11.45 -18.86
CA SER A 53 -2.69 10.73 -19.57
C SER A 53 -4.01 11.50 -19.57
N ILE A 54 -4.43 12.06 -18.43
CA ILE A 54 -5.63 12.89 -18.32
C ILE A 54 -5.53 14.12 -19.23
N ASN A 55 -4.37 14.79 -19.25
CA ASN A 55 -4.15 15.97 -20.09
C ASN A 55 -4.28 15.61 -21.58
N ILE A 56 -3.66 14.51 -22.01
CA ILE A 56 -3.77 14.01 -23.40
C ILE A 56 -5.22 13.69 -23.74
N LEU A 57 -5.92 12.93 -22.89
CA LEU A 57 -7.33 12.59 -23.12
C LEU A 57 -8.21 13.83 -23.19
N SER A 58 -7.92 14.86 -22.39
CA SER A 58 -8.65 16.12 -22.39
C SER A 58 -8.42 16.89 -23.69
N MET A 59 -7.18 16.97 -24.17
CA MET A 59 -6.83 17.59 -25.45
C MET A 59 -7.53 16.90 -26.62
N VAL A 60 -7.50 15.56 -26.66
CA VAL A 60 -8.14 14.78 -27.72
C VAL A 60 -9.66 14.92 -27.66
N SER A 61 -10.25 14.90 -26.46
CA SER A 61 -11.69 15.15 -26.27
C SER A 61 -12.12 16.50 -26.82
N GLN A 62 -11.33 17.55 -26.59
CA GLN A 62 -11.62 18.89 -27.08
C GLN A 62 -11.60 18.98 -28.61
N GLN A 63 -10.74 18.21 -29.28
CA GLN A 63 -10.65 18.15 -30.74
C GLN A 63 -11.76 17.30 -31.38
N ALA A 64 -12.34 16.37 -30.62
CA ALA A 64 -13.37 15.45 -31.08
C ALA A 64 -14.81 15.92 -30.79
N ILE A 65 -14.99 17.02 -30.03
CA ILE A 65 -16.29 17.54 -29.57
C ILE A 65 -17.32 17.70 -30.70
N ASP A 66 -16.90 18.20 -31.86
CA ASP A 66 -17.78 18.43 -33.01
C ASP A 66 -17.82 17.26 -34.01
N LYS A 67 -17.06 16.18 -33.75
CA LYS A 67 -16.86 15.07 -34.68
C LYS A 67 -17.57 13.79 -34.24
N ASP A 68 -17.36 13.40 -32.98
CA ASP A 68 -17.94 12.16 -32.44
C ASP A 68 -18.22 12.29 -30.93
N THR A 69 -19.49 12.50 -30.60
CA THR A 69 -19.95 12.62 -29.21
C THR A 69 -19.78 11.32 -28.41
N ALA A 70 -19.83 10.14 -29.05
CA ALA A 70 -19.68 8.86 -28.37
C ALA A 70 -18.21 8.64 -27.94
N GLU A 71 -17.26 8.97 -28.81
CA GLU A 71 -15.83 8.89 -28.50
C GLU A 71 -15.45 9.85 -27.35
N VAL A 72 -15.97 11.08 -27.40
CA VAL A 72 -15.79 12.08 -26.32
C VAL A 72 -16.33 11.56 -24.99
N LYS A 73 -17.51 10.93 -24.99
CA LYS A 73 -18.08 10.36 -23.76
C LYS A 73 -17.17 9.28 -23.15
N ILE A 74 -16.59 8.42 -23.97
CA ILE A 74 -15.64 7.38 -23.52
C ILE A 74 -14.37 8.03 -22.92
N MET A 75 -13.82 9.05 -23.57
CA MET A 75 -12.63 9.75 -23.06
C MET A 75 -12.91 10.46 -21.73
N LEU A 76 -14.06 11.14 -21.59
CA LEU A 76 -14.47 11.76 -20.34
C LEU A 76 -14.67 10.75 -19.20
N GLN A 77 -15.21 9.56 -19.51
CA GLN A 77 -15.30 8.46 -18.54
C GLN A 77 -13.91 7.99 -18.09
N LYS A 78 -12.95 7.85 -19.02
CA LYS A 78 -11.56 7.50 -18.70
C LYS A 78 -10.91 8.56 -17.81
N ILE A 79 -11.08 9.85 -18.13
CA ILE A 79 -10.58 10.96 -17.32
C ILE A 79 -11.15 10.87 -15.90
N SER A 80 -12.47 10.72 -15.76
CA SER A 80 -13.12 10.60 -14.44
C SER A 80 -12.58 9.42 -13.63
N SER A 81 -12.39 8.26 -14.28
CA SER A 81 -11.82 7.07 -13.65
C SER A 81 -10.36 7.29 -13.21
N GLN A 82 -9.53 7.90 -14.06
CA GLN A 82 -8.13 8.19 -13.76
C GLN A 82 -8.00 9.21 -12.63
N SER A 83 -8.84 10.26 -12.61
CA SER A 83 -8.85 11.25 -11.52
C SER A 83 -9.21 10.61 -10.17
N LYS A 84 -10.22 9.74 -10.14
CA LYS A 84 -10.57 8.98 -8.93
C LYS A 84 -9.43 8.09 -8.46
N THR A 85 -8.74 7.44 -9.40
CA THR A 85 -7.58 6.59 -9.09
C THR A 85 -6.46 7.41 -8.45
N ILE A 86 -6.08 8.54 -9.04
CA ILE A 86 -5.06 9.46 -8.45
C ILE A 86 -5.47 9.91 -7.06
N GLN A 87 -6.73 10.32 -6.87
CA GLN A 87 -7.22 10.80 -5.59
C GLN A 87 -7.07 9.72 -4.51
N GLN A 88 -7.37 8.46 -4.86
CA GLN A 88 -7.22 7.32 -3.97
C GLN A 88 -5.73 7.05 -3.66
N SER A 89 -4.86 7.04 -4.68
CA SER A 89 -3.42 6.84 -4.48
C SER A 89 -2.81 7.90 -3.56
N ILE A 90 -3.16 9.18 -3.75
CA ILE A 90 -2.74 10.27 -2.84
C ILE A 90 -3.23 10.01 -1.43
N SER A 91 -4.51 9.66 -1.27
CA SER A 91 -5.08 9.36 0.05
C SER A 91 -4.35 8.23 0.75
N ASP A 92 -3.92 7.20 0.03
CA ASP A 92 -3.23 6.04 0.60
C ASP A 92 -1.79 6.37 0.99
N ILE A 93 -1.08 7.14 0.16
CA ILE A 93 0.27 7.65 0.50
C ILE A 93 0.19 8.50 1.76
N VAL A 94 -0.71 9.50 1.80
CA VAL A 94 -0.88 10.39 2.95
C VAL A 94 -1.28 9.61 4.21
N TRP A 95 -2.15 8.61 4.08
CA TRP A 95 -2.52 7.75 5.19
C TRP A 95 -1.33 6.93 5.70
N SER A 96 -0.52 6.36 4.80
CA SER A 96 0.61 5.50 5.18
C SER A 96 1.72 6.24 5.94
N ILE A 97 1.92 7.54 5.69
CA ILE A 97 2.98 8.34 6.32
C ILE A 97 2.61 8.90 7.70
N GLN A 98 1.32 8.86 8.07
CA GLN A 98 0.86 9.40 9.34
C GLN A 98 1.33 8.52 10.51
N PRO A 99 2.04 9.06 11.52
CA PRO A 99 2.63 8.26 12.60
C PRO A 99 1.61 7.45 13.40
N TYR A 100 0.40 7.98 13.60
CA TYR A 100 -0.65 7.30 14.36
C TYR A 100 -1.25 6.09 13.63
N ASN A 101 -0.97 5.91 12.34
CA ASN A 101 -1.42 4.75 11.56
C ASN A 101 -0.45 3.58 11.63
N GLU A 102 0.54 3.61 12.53
CA GLU A 102 1.61 2.61 12.54
C GLU A 102 1.18 1.20 12.92
N LYS A 103 0.12 1.09 13.71
CA LYS A 103 -0.41 -0.19 14.15
C LYS A 103 -1.10 -0.95 13.02
N ILE A 104 -0.95 -2.27 13.03
CA ILE A 104 -1.65 -3.17 12.11
C ILE A 104 -3.18 -3.03 12.24
N GLU A 105 -3.69 -2.71 13.44
CA GLU A 105 -5.11 -2.39 13.66
C GLU A 105 -5.64 -1.36 12.66
N ASN A 106 -4.91 -0.25 12.47
CA ASN A 106 -5.31 0.81 11.55
C ASN A 106 -5.27 0.32 10.10
N LEU A 107 -4.28 -0.51 9.74
CA LEU A 107 -4.20 -1.13 8.42
C LEU A 107 -5.40 -2.06 8.17
N ALA A 108 -5.77 -2.88 9.15
CA ALA A 108 -6.93 -3.76 9.06
C ALA A 108 -8.26 -2.98 8.93
N ILE A 109 -8.42 -1.88 9.68
CA ILE A 109 -9.57 -0.96 9.53
C ILE A 109 -9.62 -0.42 8.10
N ARG A 110 -8.50 0.13 7.60
CA ARG A 110 -8.41 0.69 6.25
C ARG A 110 -8.70 -0.33 5.16
N MET A 111 -8.22 -1.57 5.34
CA MET A 111 -8.50 -2.69 4.45
C MET A 111 -9.99 -3.07 4.44
N ARG A 112 -10.62 -3.13 5.61
CA ARG A 112 -12.05 -3.43 5.76
C ARG A 112 -12.92 -2.38 5.10
N GLU A 113 -12.61 -1.09 5.30
CA GLU A 113 -13.28 0.03 4.62
C GLU A 113 -13.21 -0.13 3.11
N PHE A 114 -12.02 -0.37 2.57
CA PHE A 114 -11.82 -0.51 1.13
C PHE A 114 -12.56 -1.73 0.56
N ALA A 115 -12.50 -2.88 1.24
CA ALA A 115 -13.23 -4.06 0.80
C ALA A 115 -14.74 -3.84 0.78
N THR A 116 -15.28 -3.22 1.82
CA THR A 116 -16.70 -2.90 1.90
C THR A 116 -17.12 -2.00 0.74
N GLN A 117 -16.39 -0.89 0.51
CA GLN A 117 -16.66 0.06 -0.57
C GLN A 117 -16.53 -0.55 -1.98
N THR A 118 -15.70 -1.58 -2.14
CA THR A 118 -15.42 -2.21 -3.44
C THR A 118 -16.36 -3.38 -3.74
N LEU A 119 -16.70 -4.20 -2.74
CA LEU A 119 -17.40 -5.47 -2.91
C LEU A 119 -18.91 -5.36 -2.65
N GLU A 120 -19.33 -4.52 -1.71
CA GLU A 120 -20.75 -4.37 -1.34
C GLU A 120 -21.62 -3.86 -2.51
N PRO A 121 -21.20 -2.86 -3.32
CA PRO A 121 -21.97 -2.42 -4.49
C PRO A 121 -22.14 -3.49 -5.56
N LEU A 122 -21.34 -4.55 -5.52
CA LEU A 122 -21.38 -5.70 -6.43
C LEU A 122 -22.13 -6.89 -5.82
N HIS A 123 -22.72 -6.73 -4.63
CA HIS A 123 -23.41 -7.78 -3.88
C HIS A 123 -22.54 -9.01 -3.55
N ILE A 124 -21.23 -8.81 -3.41
CA ILE A 124 -20.29 -9.86 -3.03
C ILE A 124 -20.25 -9.94 -1.50
N SER A 125 -20.51 -11.13 -0.95
CA SER A 125 -20.45 -11.37 0.49
C SER A 125 -19.01 -11.33 0.98
N LEU A 126 -18.74 -10.48 1.98
CA LEU A 126 -17.40 -10.28 2.56
C LEU A 126 -17.32 -10.86 3.97
N SER A 127 -16.34 -11.72 4.21
CA SER A 127 -15.85 -12.04 5.56
C SER A 127 -14.45 -11.46 5.72
N PHE A 128 -14.23 -10.65 6.76
CA PHE A 128 -12.92 -10.12 7.09
C PHE A 128 -12.62 -10.38 8.56
N ASP A 129 -11.57 -11.15 8.80
CA ASP A 129 -11.11 -11.56 10.11
C ASP A 129 -9.62 -11.27 10.30
N ALA A 130 -9.28 -10.70 11.45
CA ALA A 130 -7.92 -10.30 11.77
C ALA A 130 -7.59 -10.61 13.23
N ASP A 131 -6.38 -11.09 13.44
CA ASP A 131 -5.89 -11.51 14.74
C ASP A 131 -5.63 -10.32 15.66
N GLN A 132 -6.22 -10.35 16.86
CA GLN A 132 -6.00 -9.34 17.92
C GLN A 132 -4.55 -9.27 18.37
N GLU A 133 -3.77 -10.35 18.23
CA GLU A 133 -2.34 -10.31 18.55
C GLU A 133 -1.54 -9.45 17.56
N LEU A 134 -1.99 -9.35 16.30
CA LEU A 134 -1.35 -8.50 15.30
C LEU A 134 -1.66 -7.02 15.51
N GLU A 135 -2.87 -6.68 15.97
CA GLU A 135 -3.36 -5.31 16.10
C GLU A 135 -2.41 -4.37 16.88
N LYS A 136 -1.67 -4.93 17.85
CA LYS A 136 -0.75 -4.17 18.71
C LYS A 136 0.64 -3.95 18.09
N LEU A 137 0.98 -4.67 17.03
CA LEU A 137 2.28 -4.55 16.36
C LEU A 137 2.29 -3.35 15.42
N SER A 138 3.47 -2.75 15.28
CA SER A 138 3.69 -1.63 14.37
C SER A 138 4.43 -2.10 13.12
N LEU A 139 4.03 -1.57 11.97
CA LEU A 139 4.73 -1.76 10.70
C LEU A 139 5.43 -0.47 10.31
N THR A 140 6.49 -0.53 9.51
CA THR A 140 7.08 0.68 8.91
C THR A 140 6.14 1.25 7.84
N ILE A 141 6.40 2.49 7.39
CA ILE A 141 5.62 3.14 6.33
C ILE A 141 5.60 2.28 5.07
N GLU A 142 6.76 1.74 4.68
CA GLU A 142 6.95 0.91 3.49
C GLU A 142 6.08 -0.35 3.56
N TYR A 143 6.11 -1.08 4.68
CA TYR A 143 5.26 -2.26 4.88
C TYR A 143 3.78 -1.92 4.78
N ARG A 144 3.32 -0.87 5.48
CA ARG A 144 1.89 -0.47 5.44
C ARG A 144 1.42 -0.15 4.02
N LYS A 145 2.23 0.62 3.28
CA LYS A 145 1.93 1.03 1.91
C LYS A 145 1.87 -0.17 0.97
N GLU A 146 2.93 -0.99 0.93
CA GLU A 146 3.01 -2.07 -0.05
C GLU A 146 1.98 -3.17 0.22
N ILE A 147 1.73 -3.51 1.49
CA ILE A 147 0.64 -4.45 1.86
C ILE A 147 -0.72 -3.89 1.40
N LEU A 148 -1.01 -2.61 1.64
CA LEU A 148 -2.28 -1.99 1.24
C LEU A 148 -2.44 -2.00 -0.29
N LEU A 149 -1.38 -1.72 -1.05
CA LEU A 149 -1.44 -1.70 -2.51
C LEU A 149 -1.63 -3.11 -3.10
N ILE A 150 -0.94 -4.11 -2.56
CA ILE A 150 -1.15 -5.53 -2.94
C ILE A 150 -2.59 -5.94 -2.66
N TYR A 151 -3.10 -5.60 -1.47
CA TYR A 151 -4.48 -5.88 -1.07
C TYR A 151 -5.52 -5.25 -2.01
N LYS A 152 -5.33 -3.97 -2.36
CA LYS A 152 -6.24 -3.26 -3.26
C LYS A 152 -6.25 -3.82 -4.67
N GLU A 153 -5.08 -4.17 -5.19
CA GLU A 153 -4.95 -4.80 -6.51
C GLU A 153 -5.65 -6.16 -6.53
N ALA A 154 -5.49 -6.98 -5.49
CA ALA A 154 -6.18 -8.26 -5.35
C ALA A 154 -7.71 -8.10 -5.38
N LEU A 155 -8.27 -7.19 -4.58
CA LEU A 155 -9.71 -6.93 -4.55
C LEU A 155 -10.24 -6.28 -5.84
N THR A 156 -9.42 -5.45 -6.48
CA THR A 156 -9.76 -4.88 -7.79
C THR A 156 -9.85 -5.96 -8.85
N ASN A 157 -8.93 -6.93 -8.82
CA ASN A 157 -8.96 -8.08 -9.72
C ASN A 157 -10.17 -8.97 -9.47
N ILE A 158 -10.53 -9.23 -8.21
CA ILE A 158 -11.74 -9.97 -7.86
C ILE A 158 -12.99 -9.25 -8.37
N SER A 159 -13.15 -7.97 -8.03
CA SER A 159 -14.34 -7.17 -8.37
C SER A 159 -14.55 -7.00 -9.88
N LYS A 160 -13.48 -6.94 -10.67
CA LYS A 160 -13.57 -6.76 -12.14
C LYS A 160 -13.66 -8.07 -12.92
N HIS A 161 -13.03 -9.15 -12.43
CA HIS A 161 -12.73 -10.30 -13.29
C HIS A 161 -13.25 -11.64 -12.76
N ALA A 162 -13.25 -11.85 -11.44
CA ALA A 162 -13.48 -13.19 -10.87
C ALA A 162 -14.92 -13.69 -11.04
N GLY A 163 -15.91 -12.78 -11.05
CA GLY A 163 -17.32 -13.17 -10.97
C GLY A 163 -17.62 -13.96 -9.70
N ALA A 164 -16.98 -13.59 -8.60
CA ALA A 164 -17.13 -14.23 -7.30
C ALA A 164 -18.38 -13.70 -6.58
N ASP A 165 -18.99 -14.55 -5.76
CA ASP A 165 -20.11 -14.19 -4.87
C ASP A 165 -19.66 -14.04 -3.42
N THR A 166 -18.52 -14.61 -3.07
CA THR A 166 -17.98 -14.61 -1.70
C THR A 166 -16.48 -14.34 -1.71
N VAL A 167 -16.04 -13.48 -0.79
CA VAL A 167 -14.63 -13.17 -0.55
C VAL A 167 -14.35 -13.30 0.95
N ASN A 168 -13.33 -14.10 1.29
CA ASN A 168 -12.85 -14.29 2.64
C ASN A 168 -11.44 -13.71 2.77
N ILE A 169 -11.27 -12.85 3.77
CA ILE A 169 -10.02 -12.14 4.06
C ILE A 169 -9.62 -12.48 5.48
N ASN A 170 -8.41 -13.01 5.64
CA ASN A 170 -7.86 -13.47 6.90
C ASN A 170 -6.49 -12.83 7.09
N PHE A 171 -6.26 -12.11 8.18
CA PHE A 171 -4.95 -11.54 8.51
C PHE A 171 -4.49 -12.03 9.89
N TYR A 172 -3.56 -12.98 9.90
CA TYR A 172 -3.21 -13.74 11.09
C TYR A 172 -1.72 -13.84 11.31
N LYS A 173 -1.33 -13.93 12.58
CA LYS A 173 0.04 -14.28 12.94
C LYS A 173 0.25 -15.78 12.70
N THR A 174 1.32 -16.15 11.99
CA THR A 174 1.63 -17.55 11.64
C THR A 174 2.88 -18.08 12.33
N GLY A 175 3.61 -17.22 13.03
CA GLY A 175 4.83 -17.54 13.76
C GLY A 175 5.22 -16.38 14.67
N LYS A 176 6.40 -16.45 15.30
CA LYS A 176 6.83 -15.40 16.24
C LYS A 176 6.96 -14.03 15.55
N ASP A 177 7.59 -14.04 14.38
CA ASP A 177 7.96 -12.87 13.59
C ASP A 177 7.38 -12.95 12.16
N THR A 178 6.30 -13.71 11.98
CA THR A 178 5.64 -13.86 10.67
C THR A 178 4.13 -13.68 10.79
N ALA A 179 3.56 -12.98 9.82
CA ALA A 179 2.13 -12.82 9.63
C ALA A 179 1.74 -13.21 8.21
N GLN A 180 0.49 -13.59 8.00
CA GLN A 180 -0.04 -13.97 6.70
C GLN A 180 -1.37 -13.25 6.46
N LEU A 181 -1.42 -12.51 5.35
CA LEU A 181 -2.65 -11.98 4.79
C LEU A 181 -3.12 -12.93 3.68
N THR A 182 -4.32 -13.48 3.83
CA THR A 182 -4.94 -14.41 2.87
C THR A 182 -6.22 -13.81 2.33
N ILE A 183 -6.36 -13.76 1.01
CA ILE A 183 -7.57 -13.32 0.31
C ILE A 183 -8.02 -14.50 -0.55
N THR A 184 -9.23 -15.01 -0.31
CA THR A 184 -9.80 -16.13 -1.05
C THR A 184 -11.14 -15.74 -1.63
N ASP A 185 -11.34 -15.98 -2.92
CA ASP A 185 -12.62 -15.83 -3.61
C ASP A 185 -13.10 -17.15 -4.21
N ASN A 186 -14.42 -17.28 -4.41
CA ASN A 186 -15.05 -18.46 -5.03
C ASN A 186 -15.31 -18.29 -6.53
N GLY A 187 -14.70 -17.28 -7.16
CA GLY A 187 -14.89 -16.98 -8.57
C GLY A 187 -14.06 -17.88 -9.48
N THR A 188 -13.92 -17.45 -10.72
CA THR A 188 -13.08 -18.15 -11.71
C THR A 188 -11.85 -17.33 -12.01
N TRP A 189 -10.68 -17.96 -11.88
CA TRP A 189 -9.43 -17.37 -12.38
C TRP A 189 -9.48 -17.27 -13.91
N LYS A 190 -9.61 -16.06 -14.44
CA LYS A 190 -9.67 -15.81 -15.90
C LYS A 190 -8.30 -15.69 -16.58
N GLY A 191 -7.22 -16.10 -15.91
CA GLY A 191 -5.87 -15.98 -16.45
C GLY A 191 -5.26 -14.58 -16.27
N GLU A 192 -4.01 -14.43 -16.71
CA GLU A 192 -3.29 -13.14 -16.75
C GLU A 192 -3.87 -12.23 -17.84
N THR A 193 -5.04 -11.63 -17.61
CA THR A 193 -5.60 -10.70 -18.61
C THR A 193 -4.81 -9.39 -18.74
N SER A 194 -3.87 -9.14 -17.82
CA SER A 194 -2.82 -8.12 -17.95
C SER A 194 -1.67 -8.45 -16.98
N GLY A 195 -0.57 -9.07 -17.46
CA GLY A 195 0.59 -9.47 -16.63
C GLY A 195 1.25 -8.34 -15.81
N THR A 196 0.79 -7.10 -15.93
CA THR A 196 1.23 -5.94 -15.14
C THR A 196 0.78 -5.99 -13.68
N GLY A 197 -0.44 -6.45 -13.38
CA GLY A 197 -0.99 -6.42 -12.01
C GLY A 197 -0.30 -7.41 -11.08
N LEU A 198 -0.21 -8.69 -11.49
CA LEU A 198 0.49 -9.72 -10.72
C LEU A 198 1.98 -9.40 -10.54
N ARG A 199 2.65 -8.97 -11.61
CA ARG A 199 4.05 -8.55 -11.55
C ARG A 199 4.24 -7.41 -10.57
N SER A 200 3.37 -6.40 -10.60
CA SER A 200 3.43 -5.29 -9.62
C SER A 200 3.26 -5.80 -8.19
N MET A 201 2.28 -6.68 -7.92
CA MET A 201 2.12 -7.25 -6.58
C MET A 201 3.36 -8.04 -6.13
N SER A 202 3.98 -8.82 -7.01
CA SER A 202 5.22 -9.56 -6.72
C SER A 202 6.40 -8.63 -6.44
N GLU A 203 6.60 -7.58 -7.25
CA GLU A 203 7.65 -6.57 -7.04
C GLU A 203 7.48 -5.85 -5.70
N ARG A 204 6.23 -5.53 -5.34
CA ARG A 204 5.89 -4.89 -4.05
C ARG A 204 6.14 -5.81 -2.86
N ALA A 205 5.78 -7.09 -2.96
CA ALA A 205 6.07 -8.06 -1.91
C ALA A 205 7.59 -8.20 -1.68
N LEU A 206 8.36 -8.28 -2.76
CA LEU A 206 9.83 -8.32 -2.69
C LEU A 206 10.43 -7.06 -2.05
N ALA A 207 9.87 -5.89 -2.32
CA ALA A 207 10.35 -4.62 -1.74
C ALA A 207 10.27 -4.59 -0.20
N ILE A 208 9.34 -5.35 0.38
CA ILE A 208 9.17 -5.51 1.84
C ILE A 208 9.58 -6.91 2.32
N GLN A 209 10.50 -7.57 1.59
CA GLN A 209 11.06 -8.88 1.95
C GLN A 209 9.98 -9.93 2.28
N SER A 210 8.82 -9.82 1.64
CA SER A 210 7.65 -10.67 1.83
C SER A 210 7.45 -11.58 0.62
N GLU A 211 6.75 -12.70 0.83
CA GLU A 211 6.48 -13.68 -0.22
C GLU A 211 5.01 -13.60 -0.66
N LEU A 212 4.76 -13.55 -1.96
CA LEU A 212 3.42 -13.58 -2.54
C LEU A 212 3.20 -14.91 -3.26
N ILE A 213 2.22 -15.68 -2.78
CA ILE A 213 1.81 -16.96 -3.35
C ILE A 213 0.39 -16.81 -3.88
N ILE A 214 0.17 -17.24 -5.13
CA ILE A 214 -1.15 -17.24 -5.76
C ILE A 214 -1.48 -18.67 -6.16
N ASN A 215 -2.47 -19.24 -5.49
CA ASN A 215 -3.02 -20.54 -5.81
C ASN A 215 -4.34 -20.32 -6.55
N ASN A 216 -4.39 -20.69 -7.82
CA ASN A 216 -5.63 -20.73 -8.58
C ASN A 216 -6.06 -22.19 -8.76
N ASN A 217 -7.35 -22.43 -8.57
CA ASN A 217 -7.98 -23.70 -8.92
C ASN A 217 -9.28 -23.41 -9.66
N GLN A 218 -9.94 -24.43 -10.22
CA GLN A 218 -11.16 -24.22 -11.00
C GLN A 218 -12.36 -23.71 -10.16
N LYS A 219 -12.21 -23.52 -8.84
CA LYS A 219 -13.29 -23.12 -7.92
C LYS A 219 -12.98 -21.84 -7.13
N GLY A 220 -11.93 -21.11 -7.50
CA GLY A 220 -11.54 -19.90 -6.78
C GLY A 220 -10.10 -19.50 -6.99
N THR A 221 -9.78 -18.35 -6.42
CA THR A 221 -8.40 -17.88 -6.28
C THR A 221 -8.09 -17.68 -4.82
N GLN A 222 -6.90 -18.09 -4.41
CA GLN A 222 -6.33 -17.75 -3.12
C GLN A 222 -5.02 -17.01 -3.32
N LEU A 223 -4.94 -15.80 -2.77
CA LEU A 223 -3.72 -15.02 -2.66
C LEU A 223 -3.26 -15.05 -1.21
N GLN A 224 -1.98 -15.37 -1.00
CA GLN A 224 -1.33 -15.38 0.30
C GLN A 224 -0.12 -14.45 0.25
N LEU A 225 -0.10 -13.46 1.13
CA LEU A 225 1.06 -12.60 1.37
C LEU A 225 1.65 -12.96 2.73
N ILE A 226 2.84 -13.56 2.71
CA ILE A 226 3.61 -13.95 3.89
C ILE A 226 4.54 -12.78 4.23
N ILE A 227 4.29 -12.16 5.38
CA ILE A 227 4.93 -10.93 5.83
C ILE A 227 5.91 -11.28 6.95
N ASN A 228 7.18 -10.93 6.74
CA ASN A 228 8.19 -10.96 7.79
C ASN A 228 8.03 -9.70 8.64
N LEU A 229 7.62 -9.86 9.90
CA LEU A 229 7.40 -8.73 10.79
C LEU A 229 8.77 -8.12 11.18
N PRO A 230 8.92 -6.78 11.10
CA PRO A 230 10.18 -6.09 11.40
C PRO A 230 10.51 -6.06 12.90
#